data_AF-A0A3P6V1Q0-F1
#
_entry.id   AF-A0A3P6V1Q0-F1
#
_cell.length_a   1.000
_cell.length_b   1.000
_cell.length_c   1.000
_cell.angle_alpha   90.00
_cell.angle_beta   90.00
_cell.angle_gamma   90.00
#
_symmetry.space_group_name_H-M   'P 1'
#
loop_
_entity.id
_entity.type
_entity.pdbx_description
1 polymer ?
#
loop_
_entity_poly.entity_id
_entity_poly.type
_entity_poly.pdbx_seq_one_letter_code
_entity_poly.pdbx_strand_id
1 'polypeptide(L)'
;GSVDAERSNVTDLVSAVDPVGERTILVLTKVDLAEKNFANPDRIKKILEGKLFPMKALGYYAVVTGKDSSTESIESIVKYEEEFFARSKLFKDGILKHSQVTTRNMSFAVSDCFWRMADAFRATRFNLETEWKNNFPRMRELDRDELFDKAKGEILDEIVNLSLVPAEQWEKLLKKKLWDTVATHVFDQILMPACAVDNAGTFNTLIDIKMKHWVDKDLAIKSIQTGWEILSELFRKQMEDDAKHHKDEDNEVFDRLKHAVLTAALNEHQWDKKAMDYLRVIQLNAMEDHVVPDRRSWDNAIEFMTSSIRNRLSETRKLIDEWRGPSFWAQWIYWEKPTVENNLAGKIQEELRNLLIQNPNHPQSLLDDDLTIVRRNLEAKGLKELSSELIRKQWKLIYREHFLERQYQTAIECQGFYPHYKLGFDDTDVDCQAVVFFYRIQKMIDLTCNALRQQITNTEQRRLEREIKDVLDEWAHDIDKKKQYLTGRRVELAEELKQVRHIQERLEEFMVQLQQEKSS
;
A
#
# COMPACT_ATOMS: atom_id res chain seq x y z
N GLY A 1 41.67 6.92 -50.35
CA GLY A 1 40.50 6.23 -50.91
C GLY A 1 39.24 6.96 -50.48
N SER A 2 38.48 7.51 -51.42
CA SER A 2 37.12 7.99 -51.18
C SER A 2 36.23 6.77 -50.95
N VAL A 3 35.76 6.59 -49.71
CA VAL A 3 34.98 5.41 -49.31
C VAL A 3 33.60 5.47 -49.97
N ASP A 4 33.11 4.35 -50.49
CA ASP A 4 31.74 4.21 -50.99
C ASP A 4 30.73 4.50 -49.88
N ALA A 5 29.91 5.52 -50.10
CA ALA A 5 29.04 6.06 -49.07
C ALA A 5 27.89 5.10 -48.62
N GLU A 6 27.63 4.04 -49.40
CA GLU A 6 26.68 2.95 -49.07
C GLU A 6 27.21 1.99 -47.99
N ARG A 7 28.48 2.09 -47.58
CA ARG A 7 29.08 1.30 -46.50
C ARG A 7 29.13 2.04 -45.16
N SER A 8 28.51 3.22 -45.07
CA SER A 8 28.59 4.05 -43.87
C SER A 8 27.56 3.60 -42.83
N ASN A 9 28.02 2.94 -41.76
CA ASN A 9 27.19 2.57 -40.60
C ASN A 9 26.47 3.78 -39.96
N VAL A 10 26.89 5.01 -40.28
CA VAL A 10 26.33 6.25 -39.74
C VAL A 10 24.93 6.56 -40.31
N THR A 11 24.63 6.17 -41.56
CA THR A 11 23.34 6.52 -42.19
C THR A 11 22.17 5.79 -41.54
N ASP A 12 22.37 4.53 -41.14
CA ASP A 12 21.34 3.72 -40.49
C ASP A 12 21.07 4.20 -39.06
N LEU A 13 22.13 4.60 -38.34
CA LEU A 13 22.00 5.19 -37.01
C LEU A 13 21.25 6.53 -37.06
N VAL A 14 21.59 7.39 -38.01
CA VAL A 14 20.92 8.70 -38.16
C VAL A 14 19.44 8.50 -38.55
N SER A 15 19.13 7.55 -39.43
CA SER A 15 17.74 7.24 -39.80
C SER A 15 16.93 6.66 -38.62
N ALA A 16 17.56 5.89 -37.73
CA ALA A 16 16.92 5.40 -36.51
C ALA A 16 16.62 6.52 -35.49
N VAL A 17 17.45 7.56 -35.44
CA VAL A 17 17.36 8.66 -34.46
C VAL A 17 16.54 9.85 -34.96
N ASP A 18 16.59 10.15 -36.26
CA ASP A 18 15.84 11.21 -36.93
C ASP A 18 15.25 10.71 -38.28
N PRO A 19 14.19 9.89 -38.24
CA PRO A 19 13.61 9.29 -39.45
C PRO A 19 12.97 10.31 -40.39
N VAL A 20 12.53 11.46 -39.86
CA VAL A 20 11.87 12.52 -40.65
C VAL A 20 12.90 13.50 -41.22
N GLY A 21 14.06 13.65 -40.59
CA GLY A 21 15.14 14.52 -41.04
C GLY A 21 14.97 15.98 -40.62
N GLU A 22 14.20 16.26 -39.57
CA GLU A 22 13.85 17.62 -39.14
C GLU A 22 14.98 18.34 -38.39
N ARG A 23 16.03 17.61 -38.01
CA ARG A 23 17.17 18.13 -37.23
C ARG A 23 18.53 17.64 -37.74
N THR A 24 18.55 17.10 -38.96
CA THR A 24 19.75 16.52 -39.59
C THR A 24 20.20 17.37 -40.77
N ILE A 25 21.50 17.64 -40.91
CA ILE A 25 22.11 18.25 -42.10
C ILE A 25 23.16 17.28 -42.64
N LEU A 26 23.08 16.95 -43.93
CA LEU A 26 24.04 16.04 -44.58
C LEU A 26 25.18 16.83 -45.21
N VAL A 27 26.40 16.41 -44.92
CA VAL A 27 27.62 17.03 -45.45
C VAL A 27 28.44 15.99 -46.22
N LEU A 28 28.55 16.20 -47.54
CA LEU A 28 29.39 15.41 -48.42
C LEU A 28 30.77 16.07 -48.52
N THR A 29 31.78 15.42 -47.95
CA THR A 29 33.17 15.91 -47.96
C THR A 29 33.97 15.31 -49.12
N LYS A 30 35.14 15.89 -49.43
CA LYS A 30 36.10 15.37 -50.44
C LYS A 30 35.53 15.25 -51.85
N VAL A 31 34.65 16.19 -52.21
CA VAL A 31 34.00 16.23 -53.53
C VAL A 31 35.01 16.48 -54.65
N ASP A 32 36.12 17.13 -54.35
CA ASP A 32 37.23 17.37 -55.28
C ASP A 32 37.95 16.09 -55.71
N LEU A 33 38.14 15.15 -54.78
CA LEU A 33 38.68 13.82 -55.09
C LEU A 33 37.64 12.96 -55.83
N ALA A 34 36.36 13.10 -55.51
CA ALA A 34 35.29 12.40 -56.21
C ALA A 34 35.20 12.83 -57.68
N GLU A 35 35.36 14.12 -57.98
CA GLU A 35 35.40 14.64 -59.35
C GLU A 35 36.67 14.21 -60.10
N LYS A 36 37.85 14.25 -59.46
CA LYS A 36 39.12 13.81 -60.06
C LYS A 36 39.17 12.32 -60.38
N ASN A 37 38.55 11.47 -59.56
CA ASN A 37 38.53 10.02 -59.72
C ASN A 37 37.40 9.52 -60.65
N PHE A 38 36.76 10.40 -61.43
CA PHE A 38 35.63 10.08 -62.32
C PHE A 38 34.49 9.33 -61.59
N ALA A 39 34.18 9.71 -60.35
CA ALA A 39 32.99 9.19 -59.68
C ALA A 39 31.74 9.60 -60.47
N ASN A 40 30.79 8.68 -60.63
CA ASN A 40 29.58 8.90 -61.42
C ASN A 40 28.86 10.21 -60.97
N PRO A 41 28.80 11.26 -61.82
CA PRO A 41 28.24 12.55 -61.45
C PRO A 41 26.76 12.46 -61.07
N ASP A 42 26.02 11.50 -61.64
CA ASP A 42 24.62 11.22 -61.26
C ASP A 42 24.50 10.70 -59.83
N ARG A 43 25.53 10.06 -59.28
CA ARG A 43 25.53 9.55 -57.90
C ARG A 43 25.66 10.70 -56.91
N ILE A 44 26.56 11.66 -57.17
CA ILE A 44 26.71 12.88 -56.37
C ILE A 44 25.40 13.69 -56.38
N LYS A 45 24.77 13.79 -57.55
CA LYS A 45 23.44 14.40 -57.70
C LYS A 45 22.39 13.71 -56.83
N LYS A 46 22.27 12.39 -56.90
CA LYS A 46 21.31 11.61 -56.10
C LYS A 46 21.55 11.74 -54.59
N ILE A 47 22.80 11.91 -54.16
CA ILE A 47 23.13 12.17 -52.75
C ILE A 47 22.59 13.53 -52.31
N LEU A 48 22.86 14.58 -53.08
CA LEU A 48 22.49 15.96 -52.72
C LEU A 48 21.01 16.27 -52.95
N GLU A 49 20.31 15.44 -53.71
CA GLU A 49 18.85 15.40 -53.81
C GLU A 49 18.20 14.54 -52.71
N GLY A 50 18.97 13.89 -51.84
CA GLY A 50 18.46 13.04 -50.76
C GLY A 50 17.81 11.74 -51.22
N LYS A 51 18.15 11.25 -52.42
CA LYS A 51 17.54 10.06 -53.04
C LYS A 51 18.41 8.80 -52.94
N LEU A 52 19.69 8.93 -52.61
CA LEU A 52 20.60 7.79 -52.54
C LEU A 52 20.57 7.10 -51.18
N PHE A 53 20.59 7.86 -50.08
CA PHE A 53 20.60 7.29 -48.74
C PHE A 53 19.19 7.15 -48.18
N PRO A 54 18.91 6.09 -47.40
CA PRO A 54 17.64 5.92 -46.70
C PRO A 54 17.55 6.83 -45.45
N MET A 55 17.85 8.11 -45.62
CA MET A 55 17.80 9.13 -44.58
C MET A 55 17.35 10.47 -45.16
N LYS A 56 16.68 11.27 -44.33
CA LYS A 56 16.24 12.63 -44.67
C LYS A 56 17.07 13.65 -43.90
N ALA A 57 17.26 14.82 -44.49
CA ALA A 57 17.96 15.93 -43.88
C ALA A 57 17.33 17.26 -44.32
N LEU A 58 17.42 18.28 -43.44
CA LEU A 58 17.03 19.66 -43.69
C LEU A 58 17.78 20.27 -44.88
N GLY A 59 19.03 19.86 -45.07
CA GLY A 59 19.89 20.35 -46.14
C GLY A 59 20.99 19.36 -46.47
N TYR A 60 21.42 19.40 -47.72
CA TYR A 60 22.49 18.56 -48.27
C TYR A 60 23.55 19.49 -48.85
N TYR A 61 24.77 19.41 -48.31
CA TYR A 61 25.87 20.29 -48.66
C TYR A 61 27.08 19.52 -49.18
N ALA A 62 27.72 20.05 -50.21
CA ALA A 62 28.99 19.58 -50.75
C ALA A 62 30.10 20.54 -50.33
N VAL A 63 31.14 20.00 -49.67
CA VAL A 63 32.25 20.80 -49.12
C VAL A 63 33.61 20.20 -49.43
N VAL A 64 34.60 21.07 -49.50
CA VAL A 64 36.02 20.70 -49.66
C VAL A 64 36.79 21.23 -48.46
N THR A 65 37.07 20.33 -47.52
CA THR A 65 37.63 20.69 -46.20
C THR A 65 39.13 20.48 -46.08
N GLY A 66 39.84 20.16 -47.17
CA GLY A 66 41.29 19.98 -47.16
C GLY A 66 41.89 19.66 -48.53
N LYS A 67 43.22 19.68 -48.60
CA LYS A 67 44.04 19.19 -49.72
C LYS A 67 44.83 17.94 -49.30
N ASP A 68 45.58 17.35 -50.23
CA ASP A 68 46.39 16.15 -49.98
C ASP A 68 47.58 16.35 -49.01
N SER A 69 47.83 17.58 -48.50
CA SER A 69 48.92 17.88 -47.57
C SER A 69 48.41 18.20 -46.14
N SER A 70 49.13 17.74 -45.11
CA SER A 70 48.67 17.74 -43.70
C SER A 70 48.95 19.03 -42.91
N THR A 71 49.44 20.10 -43.55
CA THR A 71 49.95 21.31 -42.87
C THR A 71 49.41 22.63 -43.44
N GLU A 72 48.20 22.62 -44.01
CA GLU A 72 47.62 23.83 -44.60
C GLU A 72 46.83 24.68 -43.62
N SER A 73 46.92 26.00 -43.79
CA SER A 73 46.12 26.98 -43.06
C SER A 73 44.64 26.93 -43.46
N ILE A 74 43.75 27.36 -42.56
CA ILE A 74 42.30 27.44 -42.84
C ILE A 74 42.04 28.35 -44.05
N GLU A 75 42.72 29.49 -44.14
CA GLU A 75 42.57 30.45 -45.26
C GLU A 75 42.93 29.81 -46.61
N SER A 76 44.00 29.01 -46.66
CA SER A 76 44.39 28.30 -47.89
C SER A 76 43.43 27.19 -48.31
N ILE A 77 42.67 26.62 -47.36
CA ILE A 77 41.63 25.62 -47.62
C ILE A 77 40.37 26.31 -48.16
N VAL A 78 39.95 27.41 -47.54
CA VAL A 78 38.79 28.21 -47.98
C VAL A 78 39.00 28.71 -49.42
N LYS A 79 40.17 29.28 -49.71
CA LYS A 79 40.49 29.76 -51.07
C LYS A 79 40.48 28.61 -52.09
N TYR A 80 40.95 27.43 -51.71
CA TYR A 80 40.91 26.26 -52.59
C TYR A 80 39.50 25.73 -52.83
N GLU A 81 38.66 25.71 -51.80
CA GLU A 81 37.25 25.36 -51.93
C GLU A 81 36.53 26.28 -52.93
N GLU A 82 36.72 27.60 -52.80
CA GLU A 82 36.15 28.59 -53.72
C GLU A 82 36.67 28.40 -55.15
N GLU A 83 37.98 28.24 -55.32
CA GLU A 83 38.62 28.00 -56.61
C GLU A 83 38.21 26.67 -57.27
N PHE A 84 37.91 25.64 -56.46
CA PHE A 84 37.42 24.36 -56.92
C PHE A 84 35.99 24.50 -57.45
N PHE A 85 35.06 25.02 -56.65
CA PHE A 85 33.66 25.16 -57.06
C PHE A 85 33.49 26.14 -58.23
N ALA A 86 34.34 27.15 -58.37
CA ALA A 86 34.35 28.04 -59.54
C ALA A 86 34.77 27.33 -60.85
N ARG A 87 35.61 26.29 -60.76
CA ARG A 87 36.16 25.56 -61.91
C ARG A 87 35.49 24.21 -62.18
N SER A 88 34.79 23.65 -61.18
CA SER A 88 34.15 22.34 -61.21
C SER A 88 33.13 22.20 -62.34
N LYS A 89 33.17 21.04 -63.02
CA LYS A 89 32.19 20.67 -64.06
C LYS A 89 30.83 20.34 -63.44
N LEU A 90 30.82 19.76 -62.23
CA LEU A 90 29.60 19.47 -61.46
C LEU A 90 28.79 20.74 -61.14
N PHE A 91 29.46 21.88 -60.97
CA PHE A 91 28.80 23.17 -60.78
C PHE A 91 28.32 23.78 -62.11
N LYS A 92 29.15 23.72 -63.17
CA LYS A 92 28.85 24.28 -64.50
C LYS A 92 27.73 23.53 -65.26
N ASP A 93 27.61 22.23 -65.04
CA ASP A 93 26.57 21.37 -65.63
C ASP A 93 25.22 21.46 -64.88
N GLY A 94 25.12 22.34 -63.87
CA GLY A 94 23.90 22.60 -63.10
C GLY A 94 23.50 21.47 -62.15
N ILE A 95 24.41 20.53 -61.88
CA ILE A 95 24.19 19.39 -60.97
C ILE A 95 24.19 19.84 -59.51
N LEU A 96 24.98 20.87 -59.16
CA LEU A 96 25.08 21.45 -57.83
C LEU A 96 24.44 22.84 -57.78
N LYS A 97 23.56 23.10 -56.80
CA LYS A 97 23.02 24.44 -56.56
C LYS A 97 24.03 25.29 -55.79
N HIS A 98 24.07 26.59 -56.08
CA HIS A 98 24.97 27.53 -55.38
C HIS A 98 24.73 27.58 -53.86
N SER A 99 23.50 27.38 -53.41
CA SER A 99 23.16 27.32 -51.98
C SER A 99 23.60 26.02 -51.28
N GLN A 100 23.98 24.98 -52.03
CA GLN A 100 24.34 23.65 -51.50
C GLN A 100 25.85 23.40 -51.52
N VAL A 101 26.66 24.38 -51.93
CA VAL A 101 28.12 24.26 -52.01
C VAL A 101 28.80 25.21 -51.05
N THR A 102 30.06 24.91 -50.72
CA THR A 102 30.94 25.65 -49.78
C THR A 102 30.64 25.44 -48.30
N THR A 103 31.70 25.44 -47.52
CA THR A 103 31.66 25.37 -46.05
C THR A 103 30.98 26.60 -45.47
N ARG A 104 31.08 27.76 -46.14
CA ARG A 104 30.42 29.01 -45.72
C ARG A 104 28.89 28.90 -45.74
N ASN A 105 28.31 28.41 -46.83
CA ASN A 105 26.85 28.26 -46.95
C ASN A 105 26.32 27.19 -45.98
N MET A 106 27.07 26.11 -45.78
CA MET A 106 26.76 25.11 -44.76
C MET A 106 26.79 25.71 -43.36
N SER A 107 27.82 26.48 -43.01
CA SER A 107 27.95 27.14 -41.71
C SER A 107 26.79 28.09 -41.41
N PHE A 108 26.36 28.88 -42.42
CA PHE A 108 25.15 29.71 -42.28
C PHE A 108 23.89 28.88 -42.01
N ALA A 109 23.68 27.79 -42.74
CA ALA A 109 22.51 26.93 -42.54
C ALA A 109 22.50 26.23 -41.17
N VAL A 110 23.67 25.80 -40.69
CA VAL A 110 23.83 25.23 -39.34
C VAL A 110 23.53 26.30 -38.28
N SER A 111 24.08 27.51 -38.44
CA SER A 111 23.82 28.65 -37.55
C SER A 111 22.33 29.01 -37.51
N ASP A 112 21.68 29.16 -38.67
CA ASP A 112 20.26 29.49 -38.76
C ASP A 112 19.37 28.40 -38.12
N CYS A 113 19.73 27.12 -38.32
CA CYS A 113 19.03 26.00 -37.67
C CYS A 113 19.20 26.05 -36.15
N PHE A 114 20.42 26.26 -35.67
CA PHE A 114 20.73 26.36 -34.25
C PHE A 114 19.96 27.51 -33.58
N TRP A 115 19.99 28.71 -34.15
CA TRP A 115 19.30 29.87 -33.58
C TRP A 115 17.78 29.74 -33.60
N ARG A 116 17.22 29.13 -34.65
CA ARG A 116 15.78 28.83 -34.69
C ARG A 116 15.37 27.87 -33.58
N MET A 117 16.18 26.86 -33.30
CA MET A 117 15.95 25.94 -32.17
C MET A 117 16.08 26.68 -30.83
N ALA A 118 17.09 27.55 -30.68
CA ALA A 118 17.28 28.36 -29.48
C ALA A 118 16.07 29.29 -29.19
N ASP A 119 15.55 29.96 -30.22
CA ASP A 119 14.36 30.81 -30.09
C ASP A 119 13.09 30.00 -29.78
N ALA A 120 12.94 28.80 -30.34
CA ALA A 120 11.87 27.88 -29.98
C ALA A 120 11.93 27.52 -28.48
N PHE A 121 13.11 27.21 -27.94
CA PHE A 121 13.26 26.94 -26.50
C PHE A 121 12.95 28.16 -25.62
N ARG A 122 13.25 29.38 -26.06
CA ARG A 122 12.85 30.61 -25.36
C ARG A 122 11.33 30.76 -25.29
N ALA A 123 10.64 30.53 -26.40
CA ALA A 123 9.19 30.56 -26.45
C ALA A 123 8.57 29.47 -25.56
N THR A 124 9.11 28.25 -25.60
CA THR A 124 8.66 27.15 -24.74
C THR A 124 8.82 27.48 -23.26
N ARG A 125 9.96 28.04 -22.83
CA ARG A 125 10.13 28.49 -21.42
C ARG A 125 9.05 29.47 -21.02
N PHE A 126 8.83 30.51 -21.82
CA PHE A 126 7.86 31.54 -21.49
C PHE A 126 6.44 30.97 -21.35
N ASN A 127 6.07 30.05 -22.25
CA ASN A 127 4.78 29.37 -22.18
C ASN A 127 4.65 28.52 -20.91
N LEU A 128 5.66 27.72 -20.58
CA LEU A 128 5.68 26.89 -19.37
C LEU A 128 5.67 27.74 -18.08
N GLU A 129 6.42 28.83 -18.03
CA GLU A 129 6.44 29.75 -16.87
C GLU A 129 5.09 30.45 -16.71
N THR A 130 4.42 30.76 -17.82
CA THR A 130 3.08 31.35 -17.80
C THR A 130 2.05 30.32 -17.31
N GLU A 131 2.12 29.08 -17.80
CA GLU A 131 1.28 27.98 -17.33
C GLU A 131 1.47 27.74 -15.83
N TRP A 132 2.72 27.72 -15.35
CA TRP A 132 3.03 27.60 -13.93
C TRP A 132 2.44 28.73 -13.11
N LYS A 133 2.64 29.99 -13.51
CA LYS A 133 2.11 31.15 -12.79
C LYS A 133 0.58 31.17 -12.75
N ASN A 134 -0.08 30.67 -13.78
CA ASN A 134 -1.55 30.62 -13.84
C ASN A 134 -2.12 29.51 -12.97
N ASN A 135 -1.52 28.31 -13.02
CA ASN A 135 -2.04 27.14 -12.32
C ASN A 135 -1.53 27.03 -10.87
N PHE A 136 -0.32 27.53 -10.60
CA PHE A 136 0.38 27.38 -9.31
C PHE A 136 1.04 28.68 -8.81
N PRO A 137 0.29 29.80 -8.70
CA PRO A 137 0.84 31.16 -8.49
C PRO A 137 1.64 31.37 -7.19
N ARG A 138 1.44 30.53 -6.17
CA ARG A 138 2.09 30.65 -4.85
C ARG A 138 3.05 29.51 -4.55
N MET A 139 3.29 28.62 -5.51
CA MET A 139 4.14 27.46 -5.29
C MET A 139 5.50 27.63 -5.92
N ARG A 140 6.51 27.17 -5.17
CA ARG A 140 7.86 26.97 -5.69
C ARG A 140 7.86 25.73 -6.59
N GLU A 141 8.56 25.86 -7.72
CA GLU A 141 8.88 24.75 -8.60
C GLU A 141 9.84 23.81 -7.87
N LEU A 142 9.43 22.55 -7.72
CA LEU A 142 10.22 21.49 -7.12
C LEU A 142 10.27 20.32 -8.11
N ASP A 143 11.46 19.80 -8.34
CA ASP A 143 11.62 18.60 -9.17
C ASP A 143 11.25 17.32 -8.40
N ARG A 144 11.27 16.17 -9.07
CA ARG A 144 10.95 14.89 -8.43
C ARG A 144 11.92 14.52 -7.30
N ASP A 145 13.17 14.96 -7.35
CA ASP A 145 14.15 14.65 -6.31
C ASP A 145 13.88 15.48 -5.05
N GLU A 146 13.67 16.79 -5.21
CA GLU A 146 13.29 17.71 -4.15
C GLU A 146 11.91 17.37 -3.53
N LEU A 147 10.94 16.98 -4.36
CA LEU A 147 9.63 16.51 -3.90
C LEU A 147 9.76 15.21 -3.12
N PHE A 148 10.62 14.29 -3.55
CA PHE A 148 10.89 13.06 -2.83
C PHE A 148 11.54 13.34 -1.47
N ASP A 149 12.54 14.22 -1.41
CA ASP A 149 13.20 14.61 -0.16
C ASP A 149 12.22 15.28 0.83
N LYS A 150 11.31 16.11 0.32
CA LYS A 150 10.24 16.70 1.12
C LYS A 150 9.30 15.63 1.68
N ALA A 151 8.83 14.71 0.83
CA ALA A 151 7.95 13.62 1.23
C ALA A 151 8.62 12.68 2.25
N LYS A 152 9.92 12.41 2.08
CA LYS A 152 10.74 11.66 3.03
C LYS A 152 10.73 12.34 4.40
N GLY A 153 10.90 13.66 4.46
CA GLY A 153 10.78 14.42 5.70
C GLY A 153 9.42 14.24 6.38
N GLU A 154 8.33 14.44 5.64
CA GLU A 154 6.97 14.32 6.16
C GLU A 154 6.67 12.90 6.68
N ILE A 155 7.08 11.85 5.95
CA ILE A 155 6.90 10.46 6.39
C ILE A 155 7.65 10.18 7.69
N LEU A 156 8.88 10.70 7.83
CA LEU A 156 9.68 10.51 9.04
C LEU A 156 9.10 11.26 10.24
N ASP A 157 8.58 12.47 10.03
CA ASP A 157 7.90 13.25 11.06
C ASP A 157 6.65 12.52 11.59
N GLU A 158 5.90 11.84 10.72
CA GLU A 158 4.73 11.05 11.14
C GLU A 158 5.09 9.85 12.02
N ILE A 159 6.25 9.22 11.78
CA ILE A 159 6.77 8.15 12.66
C ILE A 159 7.12 8.72 14.03
N VAL A 160 7.70 9.91 14.09
CA VAL A 160 7.99 10.59 15.37
C VAL A 160 6.68 10.89 16.10
N ASN A 161 5.67 11.36 15.39
CA ASN A 161 4.35 11.64 15.96
C ASN A 161 3.67 10.36 16.52
N LEU A 162 3.91 9.18 15.94
CA LEU A 162 3.41 7.90 16.48
C LEU A 162 3.97 7.60 17.88
N SER A 163 5.18 8.07 18.20
CA SER A 163 5.77 7.95 19.54
C SER A 163 5.07 8.80 20.60
N LEU A 164 4.31 9.82 20.17
CA LEU A 164 3.56 10.71 21.06
C LEU A 164 2.20 10.13 21.49
N VAL A 165 1.77 9.01 20.90
CA VAL A 165 0.49 8.37 21.25
C VAL A 165 0.51 7.89 22.71
N PRO A 166 -0.44 8.33 23.57
CA PRO A 166 -0.45 7.98 24.98
C PRO A 166 -0.56 6.48 25.26
N ALA A 167 0.06 6.03 26.35
CA ALA A 167 0.03 4.63 26.77
C ALA A 167 -1.39 4.08 26.99
N GLU A 168 -2.28 4.90 27.56
CA GLU A 168 -3.68 4.53 27.81
C GLU A 168 -4.44 4.26 26.51
N GLN A 169 -4.17 5.04 25.46
CA GLN A 169 -4.80 4.86 24.15
C GLN A 169 -4.36 3.54 23.50
N TRP A 170 -3.06 3.23 23.56
CA TRP A 170 -2.53 1.94 23.12
C TRP A 170 -3.19 0.77 23.83
N GLU A 171 -3.22 0.80 25.16
CA GLU A 171 -3.80 -0.28 25.95
C GLU A 171 -5.30 -0.43 25.68
N LYS A 172 -6.05 0.66 25.52
CA LYS A 172 -7.47 0.60 25.17
C LYS A 172 -7.72 -0.08 23.82
N LEU A 173 -6.95 0.28 22.79
CA LEU A 173 -7.08 -0.31 21.45
C LEU A 173 -6.66 -1.79 21.46
N LEU A 174 -5.51 -2.10 22.06
CA LEU A 174 -4.99 -3.45 22.22
C LEU A 174 -5.98 -4.35 22.97
N LYS A 175 -6.52 -3.90 24.11
CA LYS A 175 -7.48 -4.68 24.89
C LYS A 175 -8.74 -5.00 24.11
N LYS A 176 -9.32 -4.00 23.44
CA LYS A 176 -10.53 -4.19 22.63
C LYS A 176 -10.30 -5.21 21.52
N LYS A 177 -9.28 -4.99 20.69
CA LYS A 177 -8.99 -5.85 19.54
C LYS A 177 -8.58 -7.26 19.97
N LEU A 178 -7.75 -7.38 21.02
CA LEU A 178 -7.32 -8.67 21.54
C LEU A 178 -8.51 -9.46 22.04
N TRP A 179 -9.40 -8.82 22.81
CA TRP A 179 -10.63 -9.44 23.29
C TRP A 179 -11.52 -9.92 22.14
N ASP A 180 -11.77 -9.07 21.14
CA ASP A 180 -12.58 -9.42 19.97
C ASP A 180 -12.02 -10.65 19.23
N THR A 181 -10.68 -10.76 19.13
CA THR A 181 -10.00 -11.91 18.50
C THR A 181 -10.07 -13.19 19.36
N VAL A 182 -10.03 -13.10 20.69
CA VAL A 182 -9.94 -14.27 21.59
C VAL A 182 -11.27 -14.71 22.20
N ALA A 183 -12.27 -13.83 22.29
CA ALA A 183 -13.53 -14.08 22.98
C ALA A 183 -14.23 -15.36 22.51
N THR A 184 -14.27 -15.59 21.19
CA THR A 184 -14.85 -16.81 20.61
C THR A 184 -14.17 -18.07 21.13
N HIS A 185 -12.85 -18.08 21.27
CA HIS A 185 -12.12 -19.24 21.80
C HIS A 185 -12.40 -19.44 23.30
N VAL A 186 -12.39 -18.34 24.07
CA VAL A 186 -12.68 -18.35 25.51
C VAL A 186 -14.05 -18.95 25.79
N PHE A 187 -15.09 -18.53 25.07
CA PHE A 187 -16.45 -19.06 25.26
C PHE A 187 -16.63 -20.46 24.70
N ASP A 188 -16.33 -20.67 23.41
CA ASP A 188 -16.75 -21.89 22.70
C ASP A 188 -15.78 -23.06 22.92
N GLN A 189 -14.48 -22.80 23.15
CA GLN A 189 -13.46 -23.86 23.27
C GLN A 189 -13.03 -24.13 24.70
N ILE A 190 -13.16 -23.16 25.60
CA ILE A 190 -12.74 -23.28 27.02
C ILE A 190 -13.95 -23.39 27.93
N LEU A 191 -14.75 -22.32 28.05
CA LEU A 191 -15.81 -22.23 29.05
C LEU A 191 -16.94 -23.24 28.80
N MET A 192 -17.47 -23.32 27.58
CA MET A 192 -18.62 -24.18 27.28
C MET A 192 -18.34 -25.67 27.55
N PRO A 193 -17.19 -26.26 27.12
CA PRO A 193 -16.84 -27.62 27.51
C PRO A 193 -16.56 -27.80 29.01
N ALA A 194 -16.03 -26.78 29.70
CA ALA A 194 -15.78 -26.83 31.13
C ALA A 194 -17.07 -26.84 31.94
N CYS A 195 -18.07 -26.05 31.56
CA CYS A 195 -19.37 -26.05 32.24
C CYS A 195 -20.18 -27.34 32.02
N ALA A 196 -19.74 -28.25 31.15
CA ALA A 196 -20.41 -29.53 30.91
C ALA A 196 -20.01 -30.62 31.92
N VAL A 197 -19.04 -30.37 32.81
CA VAL A 197 -18.65 -31.32 33.86
C VAL A 197 -19.32 -30.98 35.20
N ASP A 198 -19.62 -32.00 35.99
CA ASP A 198 -20.48 -31.88 37.18
C ASP A 198 -19.75 -31.46 38.48
N ASN A 199 -18.43 -31.24 38.44
CA ASN A 199 -17.63 -30.93 39.64
C ASN A 199 -16.63 -29.79 39.38
N ALA A 200 -16.60 -28.81 40.30
CA ALA A 200 -15.68 -27.68 40.34
C ALA A 200 -14.20 -28.08 40.20
N GLY A 201 -13.78 -29.21 40.80
CA GLY A 201 -12.40 -29.70 40.67
C GLY A 201 -12.05 -30.12 39.24
N THR A 202 -12.97 -30.84 38.58
CA THR A 202 -12.82 -31.26 37.18
C THR A 202 -12.93 -30.07 36.23
N PHE A 203 -13.80 -29.09 36.54
CA PHE A 203 -13.95 -27.83 35.81
C PHE A 203 -12.60 -27.08 35.75
N ASN A 204 -12.00 -26.83 36.92
CA ASN A 204 -10.73 -26.12 37.02
C ASN A 204 -9.60 -26.86 36.29
N THR A 205 -9.52 -28.18 36.47
CA THR A 205 -8.51 -29.01 35.78
C THR A 205 -8.66 -28.92 34.25
N LEU A 206 -9.89 -28.97 33.73
CA LEU A 206 -10.12 -28.87 32.29
C LEU A 206 -9.79 -27.48 31.74
N ILE A 207 -10.14 -26.42 32.48
CA ILE A 207 -9.76 -25.06 32.14
C ILE A 207 -8.25 -24.93 32.08
N ASP A 208 -7.52 -25.42 33.08
CA ASP A 208 -6.07 -25.28 33.14
C ASP A 208 -5.38 -26.00 31.98
N ILE A 209 -5.82 -27.21 31.64
CA ILE A 209 -5.33 -27.96 30.49
C ILE A 209 -5.57 -27.18 29.19
N LYS A 210 -6.79 -26.66 29.00
CA LYS A 210 -7.18 -25.94 27.79
C LYS A 210 -6.47 -24.59 27.67
N MET A 211 -6.35 -23.83 28.75
CA MET A 211 -5.65 -22.54 28.79
C MET A 211 -4.16 -22.73 28.48
N LYS A 212 -3.50 -23.69 29.14
CA LYS A 212 -2.09 -24.00 28.86
C LYS A 212 -1.88 -24.37 27.39
N HIS A 213 -2.71 -25.28 26.87
CA HIS A 213 -2.66 -25.68 25.46
C HIS A 213 -2.86 -24.50 24.50
N TRP A 214 -3.79 -23.62 24.82
CA TRP A 214 -4.09 -22.44 24.01
C TRP A 214 -2.91 -21.47 23.95
N VAL A 215 -2.19 -21.30 25.06
CA VAL A 215 -1.05 -20.38 25.14
C VAL A 215 0.20 -20.91 24.48
N ASP A 216 0.47 -22.21 24.62
CA ASP A 216 1.57 -22.85 23.94
C ASP A 216 1.41 -22.77 22.40
N LYS A 217 0.18 -22.94 21.91
CA LYS A 217 -0.10 -23.01 20.47
C LYS A 217 -0.38 -21.67 19.81
N ASP A 218 -1.37 -20.92 20.29
CA ASP A 218 -2.04 -19.90 19.47
C ASP A 218 -2.06 -18.50 20.10
N LEU A 219 -2.22 -18.38 21.43
CA LEU A 219 -2.50 -17.07 22.05
C LEU A 219 -1.39 -16.06 21.82
N ALA A 220 -0.13 -16.44 22.02
CA ALA A 220 1.00 -15.54 21.85
C ALA A 220 1.13 -15.05 20.40
N ILE A 221 0.89 -15.94 19.43
CA ILE A 221 0.88 -15.61 17.99
C ILE A 221 -0.24 -14.60 17.69
N LYS A 222 -1.48 -14.89 18.14
CA LYS A 222 -2.62 -14.00 17.97
C LYS A 222 -2.42 -12.64 18.64
N SER A 223 -1.73 -12.62 19.77
CA SER A 223 -1.39 -11.39 20.51
C SER A 223 -0.42 -10.52 19.72
N ILE A 224 0.64 -11.11 19.15
CA ILE A 224 1.59 -10.40 18.27
C ILE A 224 0.87 -9.87 17.04
N GLN A 225 0.05 -10.70 16.37
CA GLN A 225 -0.72 -10.27 15.21
C GLN A 225 -1.66 -9.11 15.56
N THR A 226 -2.30 -9.14 16.73
CA THR A 226 -3.12 -8.04 17.21
C THR A 226 -2.31 -6.76 17.43
N GLY A 227 -1.11 -6.87 18.02
CA GLY A 227 -0.19 -5.75 18.17
C GLY A 227 0.22 -5.14 16.83
N TRP A 228 0.53 -6.00 15.86
CA TRP A 228 0.88 -5.61 14.50
C TRP A 228 -0.27 -4.90 13.76
N GLU A 229 -1.47 -5.48 13.80
CA GLU A 229 -2.65 -4.89 13.16
C GLU A 229 -2.96 -3.50 13.71
N ILE A 230 -2.85 -3.30 15.03
CA ILE A 230 -3.09 -1.99 15.65
C ILE A 230 -1.99 -1.00 15.32
N LEU A 231 -0.72 -1.43 15.34
CA LEU A 231 0.40 -0.58 14.92
C LEU A 231 0.19 -0.07 13.49
N SER A 232 -0.16 -1.00 12.59
CA SER A 232 -0.44 -0.71 11.17
C SER A 232 -1.65 0.21 11.00
N GLU A 233 -2.74 -0.06 11.71
CA GLU A 233 -3.99 0.73 11.64
C GLU A 233 -3.76 2.16 12.15
N LEU A 234 -3.07 2.32 13.28
CA LEU A 234 -2.77 3.63 13.84
C LEU A 234 -1.86 4.44 12.92
N PHE A 235 -0.81 3.82 12.39
CA PHE A 235 0.10 4.51 11.49
C PHE A 235 -0.60 4.91 10.19
N ARG A 236 -1.42 4.02 9.62
CA ARG A 236 -2.23 4.33 8.44
C ARG A 236 -3.22 5.47 8.70
N LYS A 237 -3.95 5.41 9.81
CA LYS A 237 -4.94 6.44 10.17
C LYS A 237 -4.28 7.80 10.37
N GLN A 238 -3.11 7.82 11.00
CA GLN A 238 -2.37 9.05 11.24
C GLN A 238 -1.93 9.71 9.91
N MET A 239 -1.43 8.92 8.95
CA MET A 239 -1.11 9.40 7.61
C MET A 239 -2.34 9.90 6.86
N GLU A 240 -3.49 9.23 6.99
CA GLU A 240 -4.76 9.66 6.38
C GLU A 240 -5.33 10.93 7.04
N ASP A 241 -5.12 11.14 8.33
CA ASP A 241 -5.59 12.31 9.05
C ASP A 241 -4.68 13.53 8.76
N ASP A 242 -3.36 13.35 8.62
CA ASP A 242 -2.43 14.36 8.09
C ASP A 242 -2.89 14.87 6.70
N ALA A 243 -3.19 13.94 5.79
CA ALA A 243 -3.71 14.27 4.46
C ALA A 243 -5.04 15.06 4.48
N LYS A 244 -5.91 14.83 5.49
CA LYS A 244 -7.17 15.57 5.64
C LYS A 244 -6.99 16.96 6.24
N HIS A 245 -6.04 17.13 7.15
CA HIS A 245 -5.77 18.40 7.80
C HIS A 245 -5.04 19.37 6.87
N HIS A 246 -4.24 18.85 5.95
CA HIS A 246 -3.55 19.61 4.90
C HIS A 246 -4.26 19.47 3.55
N LYS A 247 -5.53 19.87 3.49
CA LYS A 247 -6.36 19.93 2.27
C LYS A 247 -5.97 21.05 1.29
N ASP A 248 -4.73 21.50 1.31
CA ASP A 248 -4.19 22.29 0.20
C ASP A 248 -3.87 21.30 -0.93
N GLU A 249 -4.01 21.72 -2.20
CA GLU A 249 -3.61 20.94 -3.40
C GLU A 249 -2.13 20.46 -3.33
N ASP A 250 -1.37 20.99 -2.37
CA ASP A 250 0.02 20.72 -2.05
C ASP A 250 0.35 19.26 -1.69
N ASN A 251 -0.58 18.50 -1.10
CA ASN A 251 -0.30 17.17 -0.53
C ASN A 251 -0.79 15.95 -1.34
N GLU A 252 -1.69 16.14 -2.31
CA GLU A 252 -2.20 15.01 -3.12
C GLU A 252 -1.08 14.33 -3.93
N VAL A 253 -0.02 15.09 -4.27
CA VAL A 253 1.18 14.58 -4.95
C VAL A 253 1.94 13.57 -4.09
N PHE A 254 1.90 13.72 -2.76
CA PHE A 254 2.64 12.86 -1.82
C PHE A 254 1.83 11.66 -1.37
N ASP A 255 0.51 11.71 -1.38
CA ASP A 255 -0.37 10.65 -0.86
C ASP A 255 -0.05 9.27 -1.47
N ARG A 256 0.19 9.23 -2.79
CA ARG A 256 0.54 7.99 -3.48
C ARG A 256 1.87 7.41 -2.99
N LEU A 257 2.88 8.26 -2.84
CA LEU A 257 4.20 7.86 -2.35
C LEU A 257 4.13 7.45 -0.87
N LYS A 258 3.48 8.25 -0.03
CA LYS A 258 3.22 7.99 1.39
C LYS A 258 2.57 6.61 1.58
N HIS A 259 1.48 6.33 0.86
CA HIS A 259 0.81 5.02 0.93
C HIS A 259 1.67 3.86 0.42
N ALA A 260 2.42 4.08 -0.66
CA ALA A 260 3.25 3.03 -1.25
C ALA A 260 4.44 2.66 -0.33
N VAL A 261 5.14 3.65 0.22
CA VAL A 261 6.24 3.46 1.17
C VAL A 261 5.73 2.75 2.42
N LEU A 262 4.60 3.21 2.97
CA LEU A 262 3.99 2.60 4.15
C LEU A 262 3.61 1.14 3.88
N THR A 263 2.99 0.86 2.74
CA THR A 263 2.61 -0.52 2.38
C THR A 263 3.83 -1.42 2.19
N ALA A 264 4.91 -0.90 1.57
CA ALA A 264 6.15 -1.65 1.39
C ALA A 264 6.81 -1.97 2.74
N ALA A 265 7.00 -0.96 3.60
CA ALA A 265 7.60 -1.13 4.91
C ALA A 265 6.75 -2.07 5.80
N LEU A 266 5.43 -1.92 5.79
CA LEU A 266 4.56 -2.80 6.57
C LEU A 266 4.60 -4.26 6.07
N ASN A 267 4.74 -4.49 4.76
CA ASN A 267 4.83 -5.85 4.22
C ASN A 267 6.18 -6.53 4.54
N GLU A 268 7.25 -5.75 4.66
CA GLU A 268 8.58 -6.26 5.01
C GLU A 268 8.74 -6.50 6.51
N HIS A 269 8.00 -5.75 7.33
CA HIS A 269 8.12 -5.78 8.78
C HIS A 269 7.93 -7.19 9.37
N GLN A 270 8.89 -7.58 10.21
CA GLN A 270 8.81 -8.80 11.00
C GLN A 270 8.99 -8.49 12.47
N TRP A 271 7.95 -8.82 13.24
CA TRP A 271 7.97 -8.67 14.70
C TRP A 271 9.14 -9.44 15.33
N ASP A 272 9.66 -8.95 16.45
CA ASP A 272 10.77 -9.61 17.13
C ASP A 272 10.48 -11.08 17.46
N LYS A 273 11.35 -11.98 16.99
CA LYS A 273 11.20 -13.44 17.17
C LYS A 273 11.17 -13.83 18.65
N LYS A 274 11.84 -13.05 19.51
CA LYS A 274 11.88 -13.27 20.97
C LYS A 274 10.60 -12.80 21.68
N ALA A 275 9.80 -11.94 21.05
CA ALA A 275 8.58 -11.42 21.64
C ALA A 275 7.57 -12.53 21.95
N MET A 276 7.52 -13.55 21.10
CA MET A 276 6.59 -14.67 21.24
C MET A 276 6.83 -15.44 22.54
N ASP A 277 8.08 -15.83 22.80
CA ASP A 277 8.41 -16.59 24.00
C ASP A 277 8.25 -15.73 25.27
N TYR A 278 8.57 -14.44 25.19
CA TYR A 278 8.33 -13.50 26.29
C TYR A 278 6.83 -13.38 26.62
N LEU A 279 5.97 -13.23 25.61
CA LEU A 279 4.52 -13.16 25.80
C LEU A 279 3.95 -14.46 26.35
N ARG A 280 4.42 -15.62 25.86
CA ARG A 280 4.01 -16.94 26.40
C ARG A 280 4.25 -17.03 27.90
N VAL A 281 5.43 -16.64 28.38
CA VAL A 281 5.76 -16.68 29.81
C VAL A 281 4.85 -15.76 30.62
N ILE A 282 4.61 -14.53 30.15
CA ILE A 282 3.69 -13.60 30.82
C ILE A 282 2.27 -14.16 30.88
N GLN A 283 1.79 -14.71 29.76
CA GLN A 283 0.45 -15.26 29.66
C GLN A 283 0.28 -16.47 30.57
N LEU A 284 1.22 -17.41 30.57
CA LEU A 284 1.21 -18.57 31.47
C LEU A 284 1.17 -18.13 32.94
N ASN A 285 2.08 -17.25 33.35
CA ASN A 285 2.11 -16.73 34.73
C ASN A 285 0.83 -16.00 35.12
N ALA A 286 0.22 -15.25 34.19
CA ALA A 286 -1.02 -14.52 34.45
C ALA A 286 -2.20 -15.48 34.69
N MET A 287 -2.21 -16.60 33.99
CA MET A 287 -3.28 -17.58 34.10
C MET A 287 -3.05 -18.57 35.24
N GLU A 288 -1.85 -18.83 35.71
CA GLU A 288 -1.63 -19.78 36.83
C GLU A 288 -2.18 -19.27 38.18
N ASP A 289 -2.48 -17.97 38.30
CA ASP A 289 -2.98 -17.40 39.54
C ASP A 289 -4.50 -17.56 39.69
N HIS A 290 -4.92 -18.50 40.54
CA HIS A 290 -6.33 -18.79 40.85
C HIS A 290 -6.93 -17.88 41.93
N VAL A 291 -6.13 -17.02 42.56
CA VAL A 291 -6.56 -16.27 43.75
C VAL A 291 -7.03 -14.88 43.36
N VAL A 292 -8.30 -14.59 43.64
CA VAL A 292 -8.86 -13.23 43.53
C VAL A 292 -8.51 -12.46 44.82
N PRO A 293 -7.61 -11.46 44.75
CA PRO A 293 -6.96 -10.91 45.94
C PRO A 293 -7.90 -10.08 46.82
N ASP A 294 -8.84 -9.36 46.20
CA ASP A 294 -9.67 -8.37 46.87
C ASP A 294 -11.07 -8.29 46.23
N ARG A 295 -11.99 -7.66 46.97
CA ARG A 295 -13.40 -7.53 46.56
C ARG A 295 -13.57 -6.72 45.27
N ARG A 296 -12.73 -5.72 45.03
CA ARG A 296 -12.80 -4.90 43.80
C ARG A 296 -12.37 -5.73 42.59
N SER A 297 -11.32 -6.55 42.72
CA SER A 297 -10.91 -7.50 41.69
C SER A 297 -12.02 -8.51 41.34
N TRP A 298 -12.76 -8.97 42.35
CA TRP A 298 -13.95 -9.83 42.15
C TRP A 298 -15.06 -9.11 41.39
N ASP A 299 -15.44 -7.91 41.84
CA ASP A 299 -16.51 -7.13 41.22
C ASP A 299 -16.15 -6.75 39.77
N ASN A 300 -14.88 -6.39 39.49
CA ASN A 300 -14.37 -6.14 38.15
C ASN A 300 -14.46 -7.39 37.24
N ALA A 301 -14.13 -8.58 37.77
CA ALA A 301 -14.23 -9.82 37.02
C ALA A 301 -15.68 -10.17 36.67
N ILE A 302 -16.61 -9.92 37.58
CA ILE A 302 -18.05 -10.07 37.32
C ILE A 302 -18.52 -9.06 36.28
N GLU A 303 -18.11 -7.80 36.38
CA GLU A 303 -18.45 -6.78 35.38
C GLU A 303 -17.89 -7.16 33.99
N PHE A 304 -16.65 -7.64 33.93
CA PHE A 304 -16.03 -8.13 32.70
C PHE A 304 -16.76 -9.36 32.14
N MET A 305 -17.10 -10.35 32.97
CA MET A 305 -17.85 -11.53 32.58
C MET A 305 -19.25 -11.17 32.07
N THR A 306 -19.99 -10.36 32.81
CA THR A 306 -21.37 -9.98 32.45
C THR A 306 -21.43 -9.13 31.19
N SER A 307 -20.53 -8.16 31.03
CA SER A 307 -20.45 -7.36 29.79
C SER A 307 -20.05 -8.22 28.59
N SER A 308 -19.08 -9.11 28.75
CA SER A 308 -18.66 -10.08 27.74
C SER A 308 -19.78 -11.01 27.30
N ILE A 309 -20.52 -11.57 28.26
CA ILE A 309 -21.66 -12.44 27.99
C ILE A 309 -22.78 -11.65 27.29
N ARG A 310 -23.12 -10.45 27.74
CA ARG A 310 -24.15 -9.62 27.10
C ARG A 310 -23.82 -9.30 25.65
N ASN A 311 -22.57 -8.95 25.35
CA ASN A 311 -22.13 -8.68 23.99
C ASN A 311 -22.30 -9.93 23.11
N ARG A 312 -21.83 -11.09 23.59
CA ARG A 312 -21.94 -12.36 22.87
C ARG A 312 -23.40 -12.85 22.73
N LEU A 313 -24.22 -12.58 23.72
CA LEU A 313 -25.66 -12.87 23.70
C LEU A 313 -26.37 -12.00 22.66
N SER A 314 -26.00 -10.72 22.56
CA SER A 314 -26.50 -9.82 21.51
C SER A 314 -26.12 -10.30 20.11
N GLU A 315 -24.86 -10.70 19.89
CA GLU A 315 -24.42 -11.31 18.62
C GLU A 315 -25.20 -12.59 18.29
N THR A 316 -25.38 -13.47 19.27
CA THR A 316 -26.10 -14.74 19.10
C THR A 316 -27.58 -14.49 18.78
N ARG A 317 -28.23 -13.55 19.46
CA ARG A 317 -29.62 -13.16 19.19
C ARG A 317 -29.79 -12.56 17.82
N LYS A 318 -28.88 -11.67 17.39
CA LYS A 318 -28.89 -11.13 16.01
C LYS A 318 -28.83 -12.25 14.97
N LEU A 319 -27.92 -13.22 15.15
CA LEU A 319 -27.85 -14.38 14.25
C LEU A 319 -29.14 -15.20 14.28
N ILE A 320 -29.72 -15.46 15.45
CA ILE A 320 -31.01 -16.16 15.58
C ILE A 320 -32.12 -15.43 14.83
N ASP A 321 -32.18 -14.09 14.97
CA ASP A 321 -33.18 -13.25 14.32
C ASP A 321 -32.97 -13.18 12.79
N GLU A 322 -31.73 -13.12 12.31
CA GLU A 322 -31.40 -13.25 10.88
C GLU A 322 -31.93 -14.56 10.29
N TRP A 323 -31.81 -15.69 11.02
CA TRP A 323 -32.38 -16.98 10.63
C TRP A 323 -33.91 -17.00 10.67
N ARG A 324 -34.56 -16.16 11.49
CA ARG A 324 -36.03 -16.01 11.53
C ARG A 324 -36.57 -15.07 10.46
N GLY A 325 -35.71 -14.25 9.86
CA GLY A 325 -36.09 -13.24 8.89
C GLY A 325 -36.71 -11.98 9.50
N PRO A 326 -37.27 -11.09 8.67
CA PRO A 326 -37.75 -9.79 9.09
C PRO A 326 -38.84 -9.92 10.16
N SER A 327 -38.70 -9.15 11.25
CA SER A 327 -39.70 -9.07 12.32
C SER A 327 -41.02 -8.50 11.80
N PHE A 328 -42.13 -8.71 12.53
CA PHE A 328 -43.44 -8.16 12.17
C PHE A 328 -43.39 -6.65 11.87
N TRP A 329 -42.63 -5.88 12.65
CA TRP A 329 -42.43 -4.44 12.41
C TRP A 329 -41.59 -4.16 11.17
N ALA A 330 -40.54 -4.94 10.90
CA ALA A 330 -39.72 -4.79 9.70
C ALA A 330 -40.49 -5.14 8.43
N GLN A 331 -41.37 -6.15 8.49
CA GLN A 331 -42.28 -6.52 7.39
C GLN A 331 -43.25 -5.37 7.05
N TRP A 332 -43.71 -4.63 8.05
CA TRP A 332 -44.62 -3.49 7.88
C TRP A 332 -43.90 -2.20 7.41
N ILE A 333 -42.71 -1.91 7.96
CA ILE A 333 -42.00 -0.66 7.67
C ILE A 333 -41.20 -0.76 6.35
N TYR A 334 -40.54 -1.89 6.11
CA TYR A 334 -39.64 -2.08 4.97
C TYR A 334 -40.23 -2.98 3.87
N TRP A 335 -41.49 -3.44 4.02
CA TRP A 335 -42.19 -4.30 3.05
C TRP A 335 -41.45 -5.61 2.73
N GLU A 336 -40.59 -6.08 3.63
CA GLU A 336 -39.85 -7.34 3.47
C GLU A 336 -40.72 -8.53 3.87
N LYS A 337 -40.57 -9.68 3.19
CA LYS A 337 -41.32 -10.90 3.50
C LYS A 337 -40.39 -12.01 3.98
N PRO A 338 -40.75 -12.77 5.04
CA PRO A 338 -39.96 -13.91 5.46
C PRO A 338 -39.98 -15.01 4.39
N THR A 339 -38.83 -15.63 4.16
CA THR A 339 -38.72 -16.78 3.26
C THR A 339 -39.33 -18.04 3.90
N VAL A 340 -39.52 -19.09 3.11
CA VAL A 340 -39.97 -20.41 3.60
C VAL A 340 -38.98 -20.98 4.62
N GLU A 341 -37.68 -20.81 4.35
CA GLU A 341 -36.60 -21.23 5.26
C GLU A 341 -36.63 -20.46 6.58
N ASN A 342 -36.92 -19.16 6.56
CA ASN A 342 -37.02 -18.32 7.75
C ASN A 342 -38.15 -18.78 8.68
N ASN A 343 -39.32 -19.10 8.09
CA ASN A 343 -40.45 -19.63 8.85
C ASN A 343 -40.15 -21.03 9.43
N LEU A 344 -39.49 -21.88 8.64
CA LEU A 344 -39.05 -23.20 9.08
C LEU A 344 -38.06 -23.11 10.25
N ALA A 345 -37.05 -22.26 10.14
CA ALA A 345 -36.06 -22.03 11.19
C ALA A 345 -36.72 -21.48 12.46
N GLY A 346 -37.66 -20.52 12.34
CA GLY A 346 -38.41 -20.00 13.48
C GLY A 346 -39.18 -21.06 14.26
N LYS A 347 -39.88 -21.96 13.55
CA LYS A 347 -40.62 -23.07 14.17
C LYS A 347 -39.70 -24.11 14.83
N ILE A 348 -38.57 -24.43 14.19
CA ILE A 348 -37.55 -25.31 14.78
C ILE A 348 -37.00 -24.68 16.08
N GLN A 349 -36.61 -23.41 16.02
CA GLN A 349 -36.07 -22.69 17.17
C GLN A 349 -37.04 -22.61 18.34
N GLU A 350 -38.34 -22.42 18.10
CA GLU A 350 -39.37 -22.44 19.14
C GLU A 350 -39.46 -23.81 19.84
N GLU A 351 -39.45 -24.89 19.06
CA GLU A 351 -39.48 -26.25 19.62
C GLU A 351 -38.23 -26.55 20.46
N LEU A 352 -37.05 -26.13 19.98
CA LEU A 352 -35.78 -26.31 20.71
C LEU A 352 -35.72 -25.48 21.99
N ARG A 353 -36.34 -24.29 22.02
CA ARG A 353 -36.48 -23.50 23.26
C ARG A 353 -37.38 -24.21 24.27
N ASN A 354 -38.50 -24.78 23.81
CA ASN A 354 -39.40 -25.53 24.68
C ASN A 354 -38.69 -26.74 25.32
N LEU A 355 -37.82 -27.42 24.57
CA LEU A 355 -37.00 -28.50 25.10
C LEU A 355 -36.08 -28.03 26.24
N LEU A 356 -35.43 -26.87 26.08
CA LEU A 356 -34.56 -26.30 27.13
C LEU A 356 -35.33 -25.74 28.34
N ILE A 357 -36.56 -25.26 28.14
CA ILE A 357 -37.43 -24.86 29.26
C ILE A 357 -37.83 -26.08 30.09
N GLN A 358 -38.12 -27.21 29.43
CA GLN A 358 -38.45 -28.47 30.10
C GLN A 358 -37.24 -29.13 30.76
N ASN A 359 -36.06 -28.99 30.16
CA ASN A 359 -34.80 -29.50 30.69
C ASN A 359 -33.71 -28.40 30.74
N PRO A 360 -33.69 -27.57 31.81
CA PRO A 360 -32.71 -26.48 31.94
C PRO A 360 -31.25 -26.94 32.03
N ASN A 361 -31.01 -28.20 32.44
CA ASN A 361 -29.69 -28.82 32.61
C ASN A 361 -29.31 -29.70 31.41
N HIS A 362 -29.92 -29.48 30.25
CA HIS A 362 -29.63 -30.27 29.05
C HIS A 362 -28.16 -30.19 28.62
N PRO A 363 -27.54 -31.29 28.16
CA PRO A 363 -26.17 -31.29 27.63
C PRO A 363 -26.03 -30.47 26.34
N GLN A 364 -24.80 -30.09 25.99
CA GLN A 364 -24.52 -29.32 24.77
C GLN A 364 -24.88 -30.07 23.48
N SER A 365 -24.69 -31.38 23.45
CA SER A 365 -25.03 -32.21 22.29
C SER A 365 -26.52 -32.53 22.27
N LEU A 366 -27.19 -32.27 21.15
CA LEU A 366 -28.54 -32.77 20.90
C LEU A 366 -28.47 -34.30 20.75
N LEU A 367 -29.08 -35.03 21.69
CA LEU A 367 -29.11 -36.50 21.66
C LEU A 367 -30.02 -36.96 20.50
N ASP A 368 -29.80 -38.20 20.04
CA ASP A 368 -30.57 -38.74 18.91
C ASP A 368 -32.06 -38.97 19.27
N ASP A 369 -32.34 -39.21 20.55
CA ASP A 369 -33.71 -39.30 21.07
C ASP A 369 -34.40 -37.92 21.04
N ASP A 370 -33.71 -36.86 21.47
CA ASP A 370 -34.22 -35.48 21.41
C ASP A 370 -34.49 -35.05 19.97
N LEU A 371 -33.56 -35.40 19.05
CA LEU A 371 -33.73 -35.13 17.63
C LEU A 371 -34.99 -35.82 17.08
N THR A 372 -35.24 -37.05 17.51
CA THR A 372 -36.43 -37.81 17.11
C THR A 372 -37.72 -37.17 17.64
N ILE A 373 -37.70 -36.71 18.89
CA ILE A 373 -38.85 -36.04 19.54
C ILE A 373 -39.14 -34.72 18.84
N VAL A 374 -38.13 -33.86 18.68
CA VAL A 374 -38.25 -32.55 18.00
C VAL A 374 -38.78 -32.73 16.59
N ARG A 375 -38.27 -33.72 15.84
CA ARG A 375 -38.75 -34.03 14.49
C ARG A 375 -40.22 -34.44 14.48
N ARG A 376 -40.63 -35.37 15.34
CA ARG A 376 -42.03 -35.82 15.44
C ARG A 376 -42.98 -34.67 15.79
N ASN A 377 -42.57 -33.78 16.69
CA ASN A 377 -43.37 -32.62 17.08
C ASN A 377 -43.53 -31.62 15.92
N LEU A 378 -42.47 -31.39 15.14
CA LEU A 378 -42.51 -30.54 13.96
C LEU A 378 -43.33 -31.17 12.81
N GLU A 379 -43.25 -32.48 12.62
CA GLU A 379 -44.08 -33.23 11.67
C GLU A 379 -45.57 -33.16 12.06
N ALA A 380 -45.89 -33.27 13.35
CA ALA A 380 -47.25 -33.09 13.87
C ALA A 380 -47.79 -31.66 13.65
N LYS A 381 -46.90 -30.66 13.62
CA LYS A 381 -47.22 -29.26 13.25
C LYS A 381 -47.34 -29.04 11.73
N GLY A 382 -47.32 -30.10 10.93
CA GLY A 382 -47.56 -30.09 9.48
C GLY A 382 -46.31 -29.78 8.63
N LEU A 383 -45.11 -29.77 9.21
CA LEU A 383 -43.86 -29.59 8.47
C LEU A 383 -43.36 -30.95 7.95
N LYS A 384 -43.35 -31.14 6.63
CA LYS A 384 -42.83 -32.34 5.98
C LYS A 384 -41.43 -32.06 5.42
N GLU A 385 -40.55 -33.06 5.39
CA GLU A 385 -39.16 -32.99 4.89
C GLU A 385 -38.19 -32.13 5.73
N LEU A 386 -38.04 -32.48 7.01
CA LEU A 386 -37.08 -31.83 7.91
C LEU A 386 -35.66 -32.38 7.73
N SER A 387 -34.72 -31.50 7.40
CA SER A 387 -33.29 -31.84 7.44
C SER A 387 -32.79 -31.91 8.89
N SER A 388 -32.30 -33.08 9.29
CA SER A 388 -31.63 -33.27 10.59
C SER A 388 -30.44 -32.32 10.78
N GLU A 389 -29.76 -31.94 9.70
CA GLU A 389 -28.65 -31.00 9.74
C GLU A 389 -29.12 -29.59 10.10
N LEU A 390 -30.27 -29.16 9.56
CA LEU A 390 -30.86 -27.86 9.90
C LEU A 390 -31.24 -27.80 11.38
N ILE A 391 -31.87 -28.86 11.91
CA ILE A 391 -32.22 -28.93 13.34
C ILE A 391 -30.96 -28.85 14.21
N ARG A 392 -29.91 -29.60 13.89
CA ARG A 392 -28.63 -29.54 14.62
C ARG A 392 -27.95 -28.17 14.50
N LYS A 393 -28.08 -27.49 13.36
CA LYS A 393 -27.56 -26.13 13.17
C LYS A 393 -28.31 -25.11 14.04
N GLN A 394 -29.63 -25.16 14.06
CA GLN A 394 -30.45 -24.29 14.91
C GLN A 394 -30.24 -24.59 16.40
N TRP A 395 -30.06 -25.86 16.76
CA TRP A 395 -29.72 -26.26 18.13
C TRP A 395 -28.46 -25.58 18.65
N LYS A 396 -27.38 -25.54 17.86
CA LYS A 396 -26.14 -24.87 18.28
C LYS A 396 -26.37 -23.39 18.64
N LEU A 397 -27.26 -22.70 17.93
CA LEU A 397 -27.59 -21.29 18.20
C LEU A 397 -28.46 -21.14 19.45
N ILE A 398 -29.54 -21.93 19.55
CA ILE A 398 -30.47 -21.89 20.68
C ILE A 398 -29.80 -22.33 21.98
N TYR A 399 -29.01 -23.40 21.95
CA TYR A 399 -28.24 -23.85 23.09
C TYR A 399 -27.22 -22.79 23.53
N ARG A 400 -26.52 -22.15 22.59
CA ARG A 400 -25.57 -21.08 22.92
C ARG A 400 -26.26 -19.92 23.62
N GLU A 401 -27.43 -19.49 23.16
CA GLU A 401 -28.20 -18.45 23.83
C GLU A 401 -28.57 -18.85 25.27
N HIS A 402 -29.16 -20.03 25.45
CA HIS A 402 -29.52 -20.57 26.77
C HIS A 402 -28.33 -20.68 27.72
N PHE A 403 -27.21 -21.19 27.21
CA PHE A 403 -25.96 -21.28 27.95
C PHE A 403 -25.48 -19.90 28.43
N LEU A 404 -25.46 -18.91 27.54
CA LEU A 404 -25.04 -17.55 27.87
C LEU A 404 -25.99 -16.89 28.88
N GLU A 405 -27.31 -17.07 28.75
CA GLU A 405 -28.29 -16.59 29.72
C GLU A 405 -28.07 -17.19 31.10
N ARG A 406 -27.82 -18.49 31.17
CA ARG A 406 -27.53 -19.18 32.44
C ARG A 406 -26.24 -18.66 33.07
N GLN A 407 -25.15 -18.56 32.31
CA GLN A 407 -23.88 -18.03 32.80
C GLN A 407 -24.00 -16.58 33.27
N TYR A 408 -24.83 -15.79 32.60
CA TYR A 408 -25.13 -14.43 33.02
C TYR A 408 -25.84 -14.39 34.38
N GLN A 409 -26.84 -15.24 34.62
CA GLN A 409 -27.52 -15.31 35.91
C GLN A 409 -26.56 -15.74 37.02
N THR A 410 -25.77 -16.79 36.79
CA THR A 410 -24.75 -17.25 37.75
C THR A 410 -23.75 -16.14 38.10
N ALA A 411 -23.31 -15.34 37.12
CA ALA A 411 -22.41 -14.21 37.38
C ALA A 411 -23.03 -13.12 38.27
N ILE A 412 -24.33 -12.84 38.10
CA ILE A 412 -25.07 -11.89 38.94
C ILE A 412 -25.24 -12.43 40.36
N GLU A 413 -25.58 -13.71 40.50
CA GLU A 413 -25.70 -14.36 41.82
C GLU A 413 -24.37 -14.31 42.58
N CYS A 414 -23.25 -14.57 41.90
CA CYS A 414 -21.90 -14.51 42.45
C CYS A 414 -21.47 -13.12 42.96
N GLN A 415 -22.19 -12.05 42.64
CA GLN A 415 -21.87 -10.72 43.12
C GLN A 415 -21.85 -10.67 44.66
N GLY A 416 -22.72 -11.38 45.37
CA GLY A 416 -22.72 -11.40 46.84
C GLY A 416 -21.66 -12.30 47.50
N PHE A 417 -20.97 -13.15 46.73
CA PHE A 417 -20.33 -14.36 47.27
C PHE A 417 -18.81 -14.27 47.51
N TYR A 418 -18.18 -13.11 47.29
CA TYR A 418 -16.74 -12.95 47.57
C TYR A 418 -16.31 -13.36 48.99
N PRO A 419 -17.05 -13.06 50.08
CA PRO A 419 -16.68 -13.53 51.41
C PRO A 419 -16.67 -15.06 51.53
N HIS A 420 -17.61 -15.74 50.89
CA HIS A 420 -17.70 -17.21 50.88
C HIS A 420 -16.54 -17.83 50.10
N TYR A 421 -16.25 -17.26 48.91
CA TYR A 421 -15.07 -17.60 48.12
C TYR A 421 -13.77 -17.46 48.94
N LYS A 422 -13.58 -16.33 49.63
CA LYS A 422 -12.34 -16.05 50.40
C LYS A 422 -12.14 -17.01 51.59
N LEU A 423 -13.23 -17.48 52.19
CA LEU A 423 -13.19 -18.38 53.33
C LEU A 423 -13.06 -19.86 52.92
N GLY A 424 -13.11 -20.18 51.63
CA GLY A 424 -12.99 -21.54 51.12
C GLY A 424 -14.20 -22.42 51.46
N PHE A 425 -15.38 -21.83 51.60
CA PHE A 425 -16.61 -22.59 51.79
C PHE A 425 -17.08 -23.15 50.45
N ASP A 426 -16.91 -24.45 50.25
CA ASP A 426 -17.41 -25.20 49.07
C ASP A 426 -18.87 -25.68 49.22
N ASP A 427 -19.50 -25.42 50.37
CA ASP A 427 -20.83 -25.93 50.75
C ASP A 427 -21.99 -25.05 50.26
N THR A 428 -21.75 -24.16 49.30
CA THR A 428 -22.76 -23.25 48.73
C THR A 428 -23.30 -23.79 47.40
N ASP A 429 -24.62 -23.75 47.21
CA ASP A 429 -25.29 -24.14 45.95
C ASP A 429 -24.89 -23.31 44.71
N VAL A 430 -24.13 -22.22 44.89
CA VAL A 430 -23.72 -21.28 43.83
C VAL A 430 -22.24 -21.50 43.47
N ASP A 431 -21.98 -22.01 42.27
CA ASP A 431 -20.64 -22.18 41.72
C ASP A 431 -20.13 -20.90 41.04
N CYS A 432 -19.13 -20.26 41.65
CA CYS A 432 -18.48 -19.06 41.12
C CYS A 432 -17.12 -19.31 40.45
N GLN A 433 -16.77 -20.55 40.09
CA GLN A 433 -15.50 -20.86 39.42
C GLN A 433 -15.37 -20.15 38.06
N ALA A 434 -16.48 -19.92 37.36
CA ALA A 434 -16.49 -19.13 36.13
C ALA A 434 -16.02 -17.68 36.37
N VAL A 435 -16.36 -17.06 37.51
CA VAL A 435 -15.90 -15.71 37.86
C VAL A 435 -14.38 -15.68 38.05
N VAL A 436 -13.81 -16.70 38.71
CA VAL A 436 -12.37 -16.86 38.88
C VAL A 436 -11.67 -17.05 37.54
N PHE A 437 -12.26 -17.82 36.63
CA PHE A 437 -11.76 -17.96 35.25
C PHE A 437 -11.75 -16.61 34.50
N PHE A 438 -12.83 -15.83 34.55
CA PHE A 438 -12.88 -14.52 33.90
C PHE A 438 -11.89 -13.52 34.52
N TYR A 439 -11.63 -13.59 35.82
CA TYR A 439 -10.54 -12.83 36.46
C TYR A 439 -9.18 -13.17 35.85
N ARG A 440 -8.85 -14.46 35.70
CA ARG A 440 -7.60 -14.94 35.08
C ARG A 440 -7.46 -14.45 33.64
N ILE A 441 -8.55 -14.51 32.85
CA ILE A 441 -8.58 -14.02 31.48
C ILE A 441 -8.38 -12.50 31.42
N GLN A 442 -9.06 -11.74 32.27
CA GLN A 442 -8.91 -10.28 32.32
C GLN A 442 -7.47 -9.89 32.66
N LYS A 443 -6.89 -10.51 33.70
CA LYS A 443 -5.49 -10.31 34.09
C LYS A 443 -4.51 -10.66 32.97
N MET A 444 -4.74 -11.77 32.27
CA MET A 444 -3.94 -12.18 31.11
C MET A 444 -4.00 -11.13 29.99
N ILE A 445 -5.18 -10.62 29.66
CA ILE A 445 -5.36 -9.58 28.63
C ILE A 445 -4.63 -8.31 29.04
N ASP A 446 -4.81 -7.85 30.27
CA ASP A 446 -4.19 -6.63 30.78
C ASP A 446 -2.65 -6.70 30.74
N LEU A 447 -2.07 -7.81 31.21
CA LEU A 447 -0.62 -8.02 31.19
C LEU A 447 -0.08 -8.18 29.77
N THR A 448 -0.80 -8.89 28.90
CA THR A 448 -0.44 -9.04 27.48
C THR A 448 -0.43 -7.68 26.78
N CYS A 449 -1.47 -6.86 26.96
CA CYS A 449 -1.57 -5.54 26.34
C CYS A 449 -0.49 -4.57 26.84
N ASN A 450 -0.16 -4.59 28.14
CA ASN A 450 0.95 -3.80 28.66
C ASN A 450 2.30 -4.26 28.07
N ALA A 451 2.53 -5.58 27.98
CA ALA A 451 3.73 -6.14 27.37
C ALA A 451 3.84 -5.77 25.88
N LEU A 452 2.75 -5.89 25.11
CA LEU A 452 2.70 -5.48 23.71
C LEU A 452 2.96 -3.99 23.54
N ARG A 453 2.34 -3.13 24.36
CA ARG A 453 2.61 -1.68 24.35
C ARG A 453 4.09 -1.39 24.59
N GLN A 454 4.71 -2.05 25.56
CA GLN A 454 6.14 -1.89 25.84
C GLN A 454 7.02 -2.35 24.67
N GLN A 455 6.67 -3.47 24.03
CA GLN A 455 7.37 -3.94 22.83
C GLN A 455 7.24 -2.95 21.67
N ILE A 456 6.02 -2.46 21.43
CA ILE A 456 5.73 -1.47 20.38
C ILE A 456 6.58 -0.21 20.60
N THR A 457 6.47 0.39 21.78
CA THR A 457 7.10 1.68 22.08
C THR A 457 8.62 1.61 22.18
N ASN A 458 9.18 0.54 22.75
CA ASN A 458 10.62 0.45 22.99
C ASN A 458 11.40 -0.16 21.81
N THR A 459 10.79 -1.07 21.07
CA THR A 459 11.47 -1.90 20.08
C THR A 459 10.88 -1.72 18.68
N GLU A 460 9.60 -2.00 18.49
CA GLU A 460 9.03 -2.12 17.14
C GLU A 460 8.90 -0.78 16.44
N GLN A 461 8.62 0.33 17.15
CA GLN A 461 8.63 1.67 16.55
C GLN A 461 9.99 2.00 15.91
N ARG A 462 11.10 1.67 16.58
CA ARG A 462 12.47 1.91 16.06
C ARG A 462 12.87 0.95 14.95
N ARG A 463 12.22 -0.21 14.85
CA ARG A 463 12.43 -1.17 13.76
C ARG A 463 11.67 -0.71 12.53
N LEU A 464 10.39 -0.36 12.69
CA LEU A 464 9.56 0.22 11.65
C LEU A 464 10.17 1.52 11.10
N GLU A 465 10.71 2.39 11.96
CA GLU A 465 11.42 3.60 11.52
C GLU A 465 12.62 3.27 10.62
N ARG A 466 13.38 2.22 10.94
CA ARG A 466 14.52 1.77 10.13
C ARG A 466 14.07 1.19 8.80
N GLU A 467 13.08 0.31 8.81
CA GLU A 467 12.51 -0.28 7.59
C GLU A 467 11.96 0.80 6.65
N ILE A 468 11.26 1.81 7.18
CA ILE A 468 10.79 2.94 6.37
C ILE A 468 11.96 3.73 5.79
N LYS A 469 13.02 3.98 6.56
CA LYS A 469 14.23 4.65 6.05
C LYS A 469 14.90 3.83 4.95
N ASP A 470 15.01 2.51 5.12
CA ASP A 470 15.61 1.62 4.15
C ASP A 470 14.82 1.62 2.83
N VAL A 471 13.49 1.53 2.89
CA VAL A 471 12.60 1.67 1.72
C VAL A 471 12.74 3.04 1.05
N LEU A 472 12.78 4.12 1.83
CA LEU A 472 12.93 5.47 1.30
C LEU A 472 14.30 5.68 0.65
N ASP A 473 15.37 5.14 1.24
CA ASP A 473 16.73 5.26 0.70
C ASP A 473 16.92 4.42 -0.57
N GLU A 474 16.28 3.25 -0.66
CA GLU A 474 16.22 2.46 -1.90
C GLU A 474 15.49 3.25 -3.00
N TRP A 475 14.31 3.80 -2.69
CA TRP A 475 13.48 4.50 -3.68
C TRP A 475 14.03 5.88 -4.04
N ALA A 476 14.88 6.46 -3.20
CA ALA A 476 15.60 7.71 -3.49
C ALA A 476 16.51 7.57 -4.73
N HIS A 477 17.00 6.37 -5.04
CA HIS A 477 17.87 6.11 -6.19
C HIS A 477 17.11 5.56 -7.41
N ASP A 478 15.83 5.22 -7.26
CA ASP A 478 15.00 4.63 -8.31
C ASP A 478 14.13 5.70 -9.00
N ILE A 479 14.55 6.07 -10.22
CA ILE A 479 13.87 7.08 -11.05
C ILE A 479 12.47 6.59 -11.47
N ASP A 480 12.29 5.29 -11.71
CA ASP A 480 11.02 4.74 -12.17
C ASP A 480 10.00 4.75 -11.03
N LYS A 481 10.43 4.48 -9.79
CA LYS A 481 9.58 4.62 -8.59
C LYS A 481 9.17 6.07 -8.36
N LYS A 482 10.09 7.03 -8.49
CA LYS A 482 9.75 8.46 -8.39
C LYS A 482 8.74 8.86 -9.46
N LYS A 483 8.92 8.42 -10.71
CA LYS A 483 7.96 8.66 -11.81
C LYS A 483 6.60 8.02 -11.56
N GLN A 484 6.58 6.83 -10.97
CA GLN A 484 5.35 6.09 -10.71
C GLN A 484 4.49 6.76 -9.62
N TYR A 485 5.13 7.24 -8.55
CA TYR A 485 4.41 7.72 -7.36
C TYR A 485 4.29 9.25 -7.29
N LEU A 486 5.27 10.01 -7.79
CA LEU A 486 5.20 11.48 -7.89
C LEU A 486 4.70 11.89 -9.27
N THR A 487 3.37 11.87 -9.40
CA THR A 487 2.65 12.14 -10.64
C THR A 487 1.77 13.38 -10.51
N GLY A 488 1.58 14.10 -11.61
CA GLY A 488 0.65 15.23 -11.70
C GLY A 488 1.18 16.32 -12.61
N ARG A 489 0.28 17.17 -13.13
CA ARG A 489 0.64 18.24 -14.06
C ARG A 489 1.68 19.20 -13.47
N ARG A 490 1.61 19.44 -12.15
CA ARG A 490 2.62 20.20 -11.39
C ARG A 490 4.02 19.61 -11.53
N VAL A 491 4.16 18.30 -11.33
CA VAL A 491 5.47 17.64 -11.34
C VAL A 491 6.06 17.64 -12.74
N GLU A 492 5.24 17.35 -13.76
CA GLU A 492 5.66 17.36 -15.16
C GLU A 492 6.12 18.76 -15.61
N LEU A 493 5.34 19.79 -15.28
CA LEU A 493 5.69 21.18 -15.61
C LEU A 493 7.00 21.62 -14.96
N ALA A 494 7.23 21.25 -13.69
CA ALA A 494 8.47 21.60 -12.99
C ALA A 494 9.70 20.94 -13.63
N GLU A 495 9.59 19.68 -14.06
CA GLU A 495 10.68 18.99 -14.77
C GLU A 495 10.95 19.57 -16.15
N GLU A 496 9.91 19.84 -16.93
CA GLU A 496 10.04 20.47 -18.25
C GLU A 496 10.68 21.86 -18.13
N LEU A 497 10.25 22.65 -17.15
CA LEU A 497 10.85 23.96 -16.84
C LEU A 497 12.32 23.84 -16.48
N LYS A 498 12.69 22.88 -15.61
CA LYS A 498 14.09 22.64 -15.23
C LYS A 498 14.95 22.24 -16.44
N GLN A 499 14.44 21.36 -17.29
CA GLN A 499 15.15 20.95 -18.52
C GLN A 499 15.34 22.14 -19.47
N VAL A 500 14.30 22.94 -19.71
CA VAL A 500 14.39 24.09 -20.61
C VAL A 500 15.32 25.17 -20.04
N ARG A 501 15.30 25.43 -18.73
CA ARG A 501 16.26 26.32 -18.07
C ARG A 501 17.69 25.83 -18.24
N HIS A 502 17.94 24.54 -18.02
CA HIS A 502 19.27 23.98 -18.19
C HIS A 502 19.80 24.15 -19.63
N ILE A 503 18.96 23.90 -20.63
CA ILE A 503 19.33 24.12 -22.03
C ILE A 503 19.67 25.60 -22.27
N GLN A 504 18.90 26.52 -21.72
CA GLN A 504 19.15 27.94 -21.90
C GLN A 504 20.41 28.44 -21.18
N GLU A 505 20.68 27.96 -19.96
CA GLU A 505 21.94 28.24 -19.26
C GLU A 505 23.13 27.82 -20.11
N ARG A 506 23.08 26.62 -20.71
CA ARG A 506 24.12 26.16 -21.66
C ARG A 506 24.21 27.01 -22.92
N LEU A 507 23.09 27.49 -23.45
CA LEU A 507 23.07 28.40 -24.59
C LEU A 507 23.68 29.76 -24.24
N GLU A 508 23.42 30.28 -23.04
CA GLU A 508 24.00 31.53 -22.54
C GLU A 508 25.51 31.38 -22.30
N GLU A 509 25.96 30.28 -21.68
CA GLU A 509 27.37 29.94 -21.54
C GLU A 509 28.06 29.89 -22.92
N PHE A 510 27.44 29.24 -23.89
CA PHE A 510 27.94 29.17 -25.27
C PHE A 510 28.01 30.55 -25.92
N MET A 511 27.00 31.40 -25.73
CA MET A 511 27.01 32.79 -26.24
C MET A 511 28.15 33.63 -25.65
N VAL A 512 28.41 33.48 -24.34
CA VAL A 512 29.50 34.18 -23.66
C VAL A 512 30.85 33.73 -24.23
N GLN A 513 31.05 32.43 -24.41
CA GLN A 513 32.26 31.89 -25.02
C GLN A 513 32.47 32.41 -26.46
N LEU A 514 31.41 32.43 -27.27
CA LEU A 514 31.47 33.00 -28.63
C LEU A 514 31.85 34.49 -28.65
N GLN A 515 31.39 35.27 -27.67
CA GLN A 515 31.75 36.69 -27.57
C GLN A 515 33.21 36.88 -27.13
N GLN A 516 33.72 36.03 -26.24
CA GLN A 516 35.12 36.03 -25.82
C GLN A 516 36.06 35.66 -26.98
N GLU A 517 35.68 34.68 -27.81
CA GLU A 517 36.45 34.32 -29.01
C GLU A 517 36.42 35.40 -30.10
N LYS A 518 35.31 36.13 -30.26
CA LYS A 518 35.23 37.27 -31.22
C LYS A 518 36.02 38.51 -30.80
N SER A 519 36.29 38.64 -29.50
CA SER A 519 37.03 39.79 -28.93
C SER A 519 38.52 39.49 -28.73
N SER A 520 38.91 38.22 -28.86
CA SER A 520 40.29 37.75 -28.99
C SER A 520 40.71 37.75 -30.46
#